data_AF-A0A6B2SRW5-F1
#
_entry.id   AF-A0A6B2SRW5-F1
#
_cell.length_a   1.000
_cell.length_b   1.000
_cell.length_c   1.000
_cell.angle_alpha   90.00
_cell.angle_beta   90.00
_cell.angle_gamma   90.00
#
_symmetry.space_group_name_H-M   'P 1'
#
loop_
_entity.id
_entity.type
_entity.pdbx_description
1 polymer ?
#
loop_
_entity_poly.entity_id
_entity_poly.type
_entity_poly.pdbx_seq_one_letter_code
_entity_poly.pdbx_strand_id
1 'polypeptide(L)'
;MRIESTGSTERTGPAAGWRTTTDLDGFRARAEGFLHSAPAPHTVLLSVTETLRERGLQAYGDGVPLFGTYTDSDGTVRGAFLRTPPHRVALGPVAPEAAEALARQFADADPDLPGVTSERAAAEAFARAWEKHTGA
;
A
#
# COMPACT_ATOMS: atom_id res chain seq x y z
N MET A 1 5.90 -49.88 -16.73
CA MET A 1 5.23 -48.86 -17.56
C MET A 1 4.32 -48.03 -16.67
N ARG A 2 4.57 -46.72 -16.67
CA ARG A 2 3.75 -45.60 -16.15
C ARG A 2 3.60 -45.41 -14.63
N ILE A 3 4.54 -44.62 -14.08
CA ILE A 3 4.31 -43.59 -13.05
C ILE A 3 3.11 -42.71 -13.44
N GLU A 4 2.30 -42.22 -12.48
CA GLU A 4 1.91 -40.80 -12.32
C GLU A 4 1.42 -40.57 -10.88
N SER A 5 2.22 -39.79 -10.15
CA SER A 5 1.84 -39.04 -8.97
C SER A 5 0.82 -37.96 -9.34
N THR A 6 -0.03 -37.55 -8.40
CA THR A 6 -0.19 -36.15 -7.94
C THR A 6 -1.56 -35.95 -7.27
N GLY A 7 -1.51 -35.34 -6.10
CA GLY A 7 -2.67 -34.89 -5.34
C GLY A 7 -2.23 -34.19 -4.06
N SER A 8 -1.07 -33.53 -4.08
CA SER A 8 -0.75 -32.55 -3.04
C SER A 8 -1.63 -31.35 -3.31
N THR A 9 -2.63 -31.13 -2.46
CA THR A 9 -3.44 -29.93 -2.44
C THR A 9 -2.49 -28.74 -2.27
N GLU A 10 -2.20 -28.05 -3.36
CA GLU A 10 -1.58 -26.74 -3.32
C GLU A 10 -2.55 -25.83 -2.56
N ARG A 11 -2.22 -25.54 -1.29
CA ARG A 11 -2.85 -24.40 -0.63
C ARG A 11 -2.35 -23.18 -1.37
N THR A 12 -3.08 -22.73 -2.39
CA THR A 12 -2.91 -21.39 -2.94
C THR A 12 -3.23 -20.43 -1.80
N GLY A 13 -2.18 -20.00 -1.08
CA GLY A 13 -2.28 -18.86 -0.20
C GLY A 13 -2.78 -17.65 -1.00
N PRO A 14 -3.37 -16.63 -0.36
CA PRO A 14 -3.72 -15.41 -1.07
C PRO A 14 -2.50 -14.90 -1.84
N ALA A 15 -2.62 -14.51 -3.11
CA ALA A 15 -1.50 -13.92 -3.82
C ALA A 15 -1.11 -12.60 -3.11
N ALA A 16 0.20 -12.32 -3.01
CA ALA A 16 0.66 -11.07 -2.44
C ALA A 16 0.10 -9.88 -3.23
N GLY A 17 -0.38 -8.84 -2.55
CA GLY A 17 -1.08 -7.77 -3.24
C GLY A 17 -1.56 -6.62 -2.36
N TRP A 18 -1.88 -5.53 -3.04
CA TRP A 18 -2.45 -4.33 -2.44
C TRP A 18 -3.96 -4.41 -2.38
N ARG A 19 -4.49 -4.09 -1.20
CA ARG A 19 -5.91 -3.84 -1.02
C ARG A 19 -6.11 -2.37 -0.66
N THR A 20 -6.93 -1.67 -1.45
CA THR A 20 -7.26 -0.27 -1.21
C THR A 20 -8.64 -0.11 -0.59
N THR A 21 -8.86 0.99 0.13
CA THR A 21 -10.13 1.33 0.76
C THR A 21 -10.23 2.82 1.04
N THR A 22 -11.45 3.34 1.11
CA THR A 22 -11.75 4.69 1.60
C THR A 22 -12.26 4.67 3.06
N ASP A 23 -12.38 3.48 3.65
CA ASP A 23 -12.83 3.26 5.03
C ASP A 23 -11.65 3.30 6.01
N LEU A 24 -11.58 4.36 6.81
CA LEU A 24 -10.49 4.59 7.76
C LEU A 24 -10.46 3.51 8.85
N ASP A 25 -11.61 3.12 9.39
CA ASP A 25 -11.67 2.14 10.48
C ASP A 25 -11.24 0.75 10.00
N GLY A 26 -11.70 0.33 8.83
CA GLY A 26 -11.28 -0.91 8.19
C GLY A 26 -9.80 -0.90 7.77
N PHE A 27 -9.23 0.25 7.43
CA PHE A 27 -7.79 0.37 7.23
C PHE A 27 -7.04 0.19 8.55
N ARG A 28 -7.41 0.93 9.61
CA ARG A 28 -6.78 0.85 10.94
C ARG A 28 -6.78 -0.58 11.47
N ALA A 29 -7.93 -1.25 11.44
CA ALA A 29 -8.07 -2.63 11.91
C ALA A 29 -7.11 -3.64 11.23
N ARG A 30 -6.65 -3.35 10.01
CA ARG A 30 -5.71 -4.21 9.26
C ARG A 30 -4.26 -3.77 9.43
N ALA A 31 -4.01 -2.47 9.41
CA ALA A 31 -2.67 -1.91 9.39
C ALA A 31 -2.04 -1.72 10.78
N GLU A 32 -2.84 -1.68 11.85
CA GLU A 32 -2.39 -1.28 13.19
C GLU A 32 -1.17 -2.06 13.68
N GLY A 33 -1.18 -3.39 13.57
CA GLY A 33 -0.04 -4.23 13.99
C GLY A 33 1.24 -3.95 13.20
N PHE A 34 1.11 -3.69 11.89
CA PHE A 34 2.24 -3.31 11.05
C PHE A 34 2.76 -1.92 11.41
N LEU A 35 1.88 -0.93 11.56
CA LEU A 35 2.26 0.45 11.85
C LEU A 35 2.96 0.58 13.22
N HIS A 36 2.51 -0.16 14.23
CA HIS A 36 3.11 -0.14 15.57
C HIS A 36 4.38 -0.99 15.69
N SER A 37 4.70 -1.84 14.71
CA SER A 37 5.93 -2.66 14.74
C SER A 37 7.21 -1.83 14.69
N ALA A 38 7.15 -0.65 14.04
CA ALA A 38 8.24 0.30 13.95
C ALA A 38 7.67 1.74 13.88
N PRO A 39 7.38 2.37 15.04
CA PRO A 39 6.66 3.65 15.06
C PRO A 39 7.41 4.79 14.37
N ALA A 40 8.75 4.88 14.54
CA ALA A 40 9.53 5.96 13.95
C ALA A 40 9.44 5.98 12.40
N PRO A 41 9.67 4.84 11.69
CA PRO A 41 9.41 4.75 10.25
C PRO A 41 7.96 4.99 9.81
N HIS A 42 6.97 4.77 10.69
CA HIS A 42 5.55 4.92 10.38
C HIS A 42 4.91 6.21 10.92
N THR A 43 5.70 7.16 11.43
CA THR A 43 5.21 8.36 12.12
C THR A 43 4.20 9.16 11.30
N VAL A 44 4.44 9.32 9.99
CA VAL A 44 3.52 10.03 9.09
C VAL A 44 2.19 9.29 8.98
N LEU A 45 2.23 7.98 8.77
CA LEU A 45 1.03 7.17 8.62
C LEU A 45 0.20 7.18 9.90
N LEU A 46 0.85 7.01 11.06
CA LEU A 46 0.21 7.07 12.38
C LEU A 46 -0.43 8.44 12.62
N SER A 47 0.33 9.53 12.47
CA SER A 47 -0.15 10.89 12.75
C SER A 47 -1.31 11.30 11.86
N VAL A 48 -1.26 10.99 10.56
CA VAL A 48 -2.35 11.33 9.64
C VAL A 48 -3.60 10.50 9.95
N THR A 49 -3.44 9.21 10.21
CA THR A 49 -4.55 8.33 10.58
C THR A 49 -5.26 8.80 11.85
N GLU A 50 -4.50 9.21 12.87
CA GLU A 50 -5.06 9.78 14.11
C GLU A 50 -5.73 11.15 13.86
N THR A 51 -5.13 12.01 13.03
CA THR A 51 -5.74 13.31 12.69
C THR A 51 -7.09 13.13 11.98
N LEU A 52 -7.18 12.19 11.03
CA LEU A 52 -8.43 11.89 10.32
C LEU A 52 -9.49 11.30 11.27
N ARG A 53 -9.06 10.52 12.26
CA ARG A 53 -9.96 9.97 13.29
C ARG A 53 -10.55 11.06 14.18
N GLU A 54 -9.73 12.02 14.59
CA GLU A 54 -10.13 13.09 15.50
C GLU A 54 -10.92 14.21 14.80
N ARG A 55 -10.53 14.55 13.57
CA ARG A 55 -11.03 15.73 12.84
C ARG A 55 -11.93 15.40 11.66
N GLY A 56 -12.08 14.12 11.34
CA GLY A 56 -12.85 13.62 10.21
C GLY A 56 -12.04 13.48 8.92
N LEU A 57 -12.62 12.79 7.93
CA LEU A 57 -11.94 12.44 6.68
C LEU A 57 -11.53 13.64 5.81
N GLN A 58 -12.12 14.82 6.06
CA GLN A 58 -11.86 16.06 5.31
C GLN A 58 -10.80 16.95 5.98
N ALA A 59 -10.07 16.46 6.99
CA ALA A 59 -9.12 17.26 7.76
C ALA A 59 -7.98 17.90 6.93
N TYR A 60 -7.70 17.36 5.74
CA TYR A 60 -6.62 17.82 4.85
C TYR A 60 -7.12 18.39 3.52
N GLY A 61 -8.42 18.44 3.30
CA GLY A 61 -9.05 18.89 2.05
C GLY A 61 -10.33 18.14 1.74
N ASP A 62 -11.03 18.59 0.69
CA ASP A 62 -12.34 18.04 0.26
C ASP A 62 -12.23 16.71 -0.54
N GLY A 63 -11.01 16.26 -0.81
CA GLY A 63 -10.75 15.04 -1.57
C GLY A 63 -10.93 13.79 -0.72
N VAL A 64 -11.44 12.72 -1.32
CA VAL A 64 -11.68 11.44 -0.64
C VAL A 64 -10.33 10.79 -0.28
N PRO A 65 -10.04 10.52 1.01
CA PRO A 65 -8.85 9.80 1.39
C PRO A 65 -8.85 8.37 0.84
N LEU A 66 -7.68 7.90 0.42
CA LEU A 66 -7.46 6.54 -0.03
C LEU A 66 -6.39 5.90 0.83
N PHE A 67 -6.67 4.71 1.34
CA PHE A 67 -5.76 3.94 2.17
C PHE A 67 -5.47 2.60 1.50
N GLY A 68 -4.34 1.98 1.83
CA GLY A 68 -4.08 0.63 1.40
C GLY A 68 -3.10 -0.14 2.26
N THR A 69 -3.26 -1.45 2.26
CA THR A 69 -2.38 -2.42 2.94
C THR A 69 -1.84 -3.41 1.92
N TYR A 70 -0.53 -3.67 1.98
CA TYR A 70 0.11 -4.73 1.21
C TYR A 70 0.21 -5.98 2.07
N THR A 71 -0.26 -7.10 1.53
CA THR A 71 -0.23 -8.38 2.20
C THR A 71 0.67 -9.33 1.41
N ASP A 72 1.54 -10.06 2.09
CA ASP A 72 2.31 -11.15 1.47
C ASP A 72 1.41 -12.39 1.26
N SER A 73 1.94 -13.38 0.57
CA SER A 73 1.36 -14.69 0.33
C SER A 73 0.94 -15.46 1.59
N ASP A 74 1.55 -15.14 2.73
CA ASP A 74 1.23 -15.71 4.04
C ASP A 74 0.08 -14.98 4.78
N GLY A 75 -0.48 -13.91 4.20
CA GLY A 75 -1.53 -13.11 4.82
C GLY A 75 -1.02 -12.03 5.78
N THR A 76 0.29 -11.88 5.95
CA THR A 76 0.89 -10.85 6.82
C THR A 76 0.92 -9.51 6.12
N VAL A 77 0.49 -8.45 6.82
CA VAL A 77 0.64 -7.07 6.34
C VAL A 77 2.11 -6.67 6.38
N ARG A 78 2.67 -6.36 5.22
CA ARG A 78 4.07 -5.96 5.03
C ARG A 78 4.24 -4.52 4.53
N GLY A 79 3.13 -3.81 4.35
CA GLY A 79 3.16 -2.44 3.86
C GLY A 79 1.85 -1.70 4.05
N ALA A 80 1.95 -0.38 4.09
CA ALA A 80 0.79 0.50 4.14
C ALA A 80 1.07 1.79 3.38
N PHE A 81 0.03 2.38 2.79
CA PHE A 81 0.06 3.73 2.26
C PHE A 81 -1.22 4.49 2.64
N LEU A 82 -1.15 5.81 2.58
CA LEU A 82 -2.31 6.69 2.57
C LEU A 82 -2.16 7.79 1.53
N ARG A 83 -3.27 8.32 1.05
CA ARG A 83 -3.37 9.54 0.26
C ARG A 83 -4.52 10.36 0.80
N THR A 84 -4.24 11.61 1.13
CA THR A 84 -5.23 12.61 1.54
C THR A 84 -5.13 13.78 0.57
N PRO A 85 -5.90 13.79 -0.53
CA PRO A 85 -5.79 14.86 -1.53
C PRO A 85 -5.98 16.24 -0.89
N PRO A 86 -5.19 17.26 -1.28
CA PRO A 86 -4.32 17.30 -2.46
C PRO A 86 -2.91 16.71 -2.26
N HIS A 87 -2.62 16.13 -1.11
CA HIS A 87 -1.29 15.60 -0.81
C HIS A 87 -0.95 14.34 -1.63
N ARG A 88 0.35 14.16 -1.85
CA ARG A 88 0.96 12.97 -2.48
C ARG A 88 0.68 11.70 -1.68
N VAL A 89 0.86 10.55 -2.31
CA VAL A 89 0.80 9.26 -1.61
C VAL A 89 1.93 9.19 -0.59
N ALA A 90 1.60 8.98 0.68
CA ALA A 90 2.58 8.65 1.71
C ALA A 90 2.66 7.12 1.83
N LEU A 91 3.77 6.55 1.38
CA LEU A 91 4.04 5.12 1.41
C LEU A 91 5.03 4.80 2.52
N GLY A 92 4.65 3.93 3.45
CA GLY A 92 5.55 3.43 4.49
C GLY A 92 6.71 2.60 3.91
N PRO A 93 7.68 2.19 4.73
CA PRO A 93 8.73 1.26 4.32
C PRO A 93 8.11 -0.03 3.76
N VAL A 94 8.50 -0.39 2.55
CA VAL A 94 8.03 -1.61 1.87
C VAL A 94 9.15 -2.20 1.04
N ALA A 95 9.08 -3.50 0.78
CA ALA A 95 9.95 -4.14 -0.19
C ALA A 95 9.77 -3.51 -1.59
N PRO A 96 10.84 -3.43 -2.42
CA PRO A 96 10.76 -2.86 -3.76
C PRO A 96 9.62 -3.43 -4.61
N GLU A 97 9.37 -4.74 -4.52
CA GLU A 97 8.34 -5.45 -5.27
C GLU A 97 6.93 -4.94 -4.92
N ALA A 98 6.70 -4.59 -3.65
CA ALA A 98 5.44 -4.00 -3.21
C ALA A 98 5.30 -2.56 -3.72
N ALA A 99 6.39 -1.78 -3.73
CA ALA A 99 6.38 -0.43 -4.30
C ALA A 99 6.12 -0.45 -5.82
N GLU A 100 6.73 -1.40 -6.55
CA GLU A 100 6.47 -1.61 -7.97
C GLU A 100 5.01 -2.00 -8.22
N ALA A 101 4.47 -2.96 -7.46
CA ALA A 101 3.08 -3.37 -7.58
C ALA A 101 2.11 -2.20 -7.34
N LEU A 102 2.43 -1.31 -6.40
CA LEU A 102 1.63 -0.11 -6.13
C LEU A 102 1.67 0.87 -7.30
N ALA A 103 2.84 1.08 -7.90
CA ALA A 103 2.99 1.95 -9.07
C ALA A 103 2.15 1.48 -10.25
N ARG A 104 2.12 0.18 -10.52
CA ARG A 104 1.28 -0.41 -11.58
C ARG A 104 -0.21 -0.18 -11.30
N GLN A 105 -0.64 -0.46 -10.08
CA GLN A 105 -2.03 -0.25 -9.67
C GLN A 105 -2.47 1.21 -9.81
N PHE A 106 -1.60 2.17 -9.45
CA PHE A 106 -1.92 3.59 -9.63
C PHE A 106 -1.84 4.04 -11.09
N ALA A 107 -0.90 3.53 -11.89
CA ALA A 107 -0.81 3.88 -13.31
C ALA A 107 -2.11 3.55 -14.05
N ASP A 108 -2.76 2.43 -13.69
CA ASP A 108 -4.05 2.03 -14.26
C ASP A 108 -5.24 2.86 -13.73
N ALA A 109 -5.17 3.33 -12.47
CA ALA A 109 -6.32 3.93 -11.78
C ALA A 109 -6.31 5.47 -11.70
N ASP A 110 -5.12 6.10 -11.68
CA ASP A 110 -4.90 7.53 -11.50
C ASP A 110 -3.58 7.94 -12.20
N PRO A 111 -3.56 8.08 -13.55
CA PRO A 111 -2.35 8.41 -14.30
C PRO A 111 -1.81 9.82 -14.01
N ASP A 112 -2.60 10.68 -13.39
CA ASP A 112 -2.23 12.06 -13.01
C ASP A 112 -1.72 12.15 -11.56
N LEU A 113 -1.27 11.04 -10.98
CA LEU A 113 -0.82 10.98 -9.60
C LEU A 113 0.30 12.01 -9.34
N PRO A 114 0.16 12.91 -8.35
CA PRO A 114 1.14 13.97 -8.08
C PRO A 114 2.47 13.47 -7.50
N GLY A 115 2.63 12.15 -7.34
CA GLY A 115 3.83 11.48 -6.87
C GLY A 115 3.67 10.71 -5.55
N VAL A 116 4.77 10.12 -5.11
CA VAL A 116 4.89 9.35 -3.86
C VAL A 116 5.96 9.94 -2.95
N THR A 117 5.72 9.88 -1.64
CA THR A 117 6.69 10.16 -0.58
C THR A 117 6.93 8.85 0.17
N SER A 118 8.17 8.38 0.17
CA SER A 118 8.60 7.17 0.88
C SER A 118 10.08 7.22 1.19
N GLU A 119 10.62 6.17 1.82
CA GLU A 119 12.06 5.98 1.89
C GLU A 119 12.66 5.76 0.50
N ARG A 120 13.95 6.07 0.37
CA ARG A 120 14.62 6.17 -0.93
C ARG A 120 14.46 4.92 -1.79
N ALA A 121 14.67 3.73 -1.24
CA ALA A 121 14.60 2.48 -2.01
C ALA A 121 13.18 2.24 -2.57
N ALA A 122 12.15 2.41 -1.75
CA ALA A 122 10.75 2.26 -2.16
C ALA A 122 10.33 3.34 -3.16
N ALA A 123 10.73 4.60 -2.95
CA ALA A 123 10.46 5.70 -3.86
C ALA A 123 11.11 5.48 -5.24
N GLU A 124 12.37 5.03 -5.28
CA GLU A 124 13.06 4.71 -6.52
C GLU A 124 12.44 3.52 -7.26
N ALA A 125 12.02 2.47 -6.54
CA ALA A 125 11.34 1.31 -7.14
C ALA A 125 9.98 1.71 -7.73
N PHE A 126 9.20 2.51 -6.99
CA PHE A 126 7.94 3.08 -7.47
C PHE A 126 8.16 3.90 -8.75
N ALA A 127 9.11 4.84 -8.75
CA ALA A 127 9.37 5.72 -9.88
C ALA A 127 9.79 4.93 -11.14
N ARG A 128 10.67 3.93 -11.00
CA ARG A 128 11.08 3.07 -12.12
C ARG A 128 9.93 2.24 -12.68
N ALA A 129 9.01 1.77 -11.83
CA ALA A 129 7.83 1.06 -12.30
C ALA A 129 6.83 2.01 -12.97
N TRP A 130 6.65 3.21 -12.42
CA TRP A 130 5.80 4.25 -12.98
C TRP A 130 6.23 4.63 -14.40
N GLU A 131 7.50 5.02 -14.58
CA GLU A 131 8.07 5.40 -15.88
C GLU A 131 7.84 4.32 -16.95
N LYS A 132 8.01 3.05 -16.59
CA LYS A 132 7.76 1.92 -17.50
C LYS A 132 6.30 1.79 -17.94
N HIS A 133 5.35 2.18 -17.10
CA HIS A 133 3.90 2.00 -17.35
C HIS A 133 3.25 3.23 -17.96
N THR A 134 3.70 4.44 -17.58
CA THR A 134 3.09 5.70 -18.01
C THR A 134 3.96 6.49 -18.98
N GLY A 135 5.27 6.23 -19.03
CA GLY A 135 6.23 7.00 -19.81
C GLY A 135 6.61 8.36 -19.21
N ALA A 136 6.18 8.64 -17.97
CA ALA A 136 6.45 9.89 -17.24
C ALA A 136 7.65 9.80 -16.30
#